data_AF-A0A4Q7Z8W6-F1
#
_entry.id   AF-A0A4Q7Z8W6-F1
#
_cell.length_a   1.000
_cell.length_b   1.000
_cell.length_c   1.000
_cell.angle_alpha   90.00
_cell.angle_beta   90.00
_cell.angle_gamma   90.00
#
_symmetry.space_group_name_H-M   'P 1'
#
loop_
_entity.id
_entity.type
_entity.pdbx_description
1 polymer ?
#
loop_
_entity_poly.entity_id
_entity_poly.type
_entity_poly.pdbx_seq_one_letter_code
_entity_poly.pdbx_strand_id
1 'polypeptide(L)'
;MTPANTTGGEGTTLYYGDLSAPHVLQVFLEMRDRASARMAQTLLDTIRKGADGGQYVVKFHFAGTMDDTVGGNGDQKALGALAAASDEGQQQFIEYLGALFDNQPFPPAEDKFSQGAVLLSIAGDVDGLRSADFDRKVSDDTYLTWAGESIATFESFGLPGTPAVWYDKENIPVTTVEGEVDTDPQKFLAAIRTS
;
A
#
# COMPACT_ATOMS: atom_id res chain seq x y z
N MET A 1 -7.96 -13.35 -10.56
CA MET A 1 -6.61 -13.42 -11.17
C MET A 1 -5.63 -12.92 -10.12
N THR A 2 -4.49 -13.57 -9.97
CA THR A 2 -3.47 -13.15 -9.00
C THR A 2 -2.46 -12.23 -9.72
N PRO A 3 -2.23 -11.01 -9.21
CA PRO A 3 -1.22 -10.09 -9.78
C PRO A 3 0.20 -10.65 -9.66
N ALA A 4 1.14 -10.09 -10.42
CA ALA A 4 2.56 -10.32 -10.15
C ALA A 4 2.98 -9.73 -8.79
N ASN A 5 4.15 -10.16 -8.29
CA ASN A 5 4.74 -9.73 -7.01
C ASN A 5 3.78 -9.82 -5.81
N THR A 6 3.03 -10.91 -5.73
CA THR A 6 2.20 -11.25 -4.56
C THR A 6 2.71 -12.48 -3.83
N THR A 7 2.48 -12.54 -2.52
CA THR A 7 2.73 -13.67 -1.63
C THR A 7 1.52 -13.95 -0.74
N GLY A 8 1.67 -14.85 0.24
CA GLY A 8 0.59 -15.21 1.17
C GLY A 8 -0.32 -16.31 0.63
N GLY A 9 -1.29 -16.73 1.44
CA GLY A 9 -2.32 -17.65 1.00
C GLY A 9 -3.09 -17.04 -0.18
N GLU A 10 -3.22 -17.80 -1.26
CA GLU A 10 -3.90 -17.37 -2.51
C GLU A 10 -3.27 -16.15 -3.23
N GLY A 11 -2.10 -15.67 -2.78
CA GLY A 11 -1.40 -14.54 -3.41
C GLY A 11 -2.05 -13.19 -3.13
N THR A 12 -2.55 -12.96 -1.92
CA THR A 12 -3.28 -11.74 -1.53
C THR A 12 -2.40 -10.60 -1.00
N THR A 13 -1.09 -10.82 -0.82
CA THR A 13 -0.18 -9.83 -0.23
C THR A 13 0.83 -9.31 -1.25
N LEU A 14 0.76 -8.03 -1.61
CA LEU A 14 1.79 -7.38 -2.44
C LEU A 14 3.11 -7.29 -1.66
N TYR A 15 4.24 -7.49 -2.34
CA TYR A 15 5.55 -7.34 -1.73
C TYR A 15 6.50 -6.48 -2.55
N TYR A 16 7.51 -5.93 -1.87
CA TYR A 16 8.61 -5.19 -2.48
C TYR A 16 9.95 -5.62 -1.86
N GLY A 17 10.95 -5.89 -2.69
CA GLY A 17 12.28 -6.35 -2.30
C GLY A 17 12.49 -7.86 -2.53
N ASP A 18 13.60 -8.36 -2.00
CA ASP A 18 14.00 -9.77 -2.17
C ASP A 18 13.29 -10.67 -1.15
N LEU A 19 12.48 -11.62 -1.60
CA LEU A 19 11.78 -12.59 -0.73
C LEU A 19 12.72 -13.48 0.10
N SER A 20 14.00 -13.54 -0.23
CA SER A 20 15.04 -14.22 0.54
C SER A 20 15.73 -13.34 1.59
N ALA A 21 15.33 -12.07 1.71
CA ALA A 21 15.83 -11.17 2.74
C ALA A 21 15.62 -11.78 4.15
N PRO A 22 16.55 -11.53 5.09
CA PRO A 22 16.54 -12.17 6.40
C PRO A 22 15.36 -11.77 7.29
N HIS A 23 14.72 -10.64 7.01
CA HIS A 23 13.66 -10.05 7.82
C HIS A 23 12.45 -9.64 6.96
N VAL A 24 11.29 -9.51 7.60
CA VAL A 24 10.04 -9.07 6.96
C VAL A 24 9.55 -7.78 7.61
N LEU A 25 9.31 -6.77 6.80
CA LEU A 25 8.60 -5.55 7.22
C LEU A 25 7.13 -5.64 6.76
N GLN A 26 6.21 -5.85 7.69
CA GLN A 26 4.77 -5.80 7.42
C GLN A 26 4.31 -4.34 7.48
N VAL A 27 3.65 -3.86 6.44
CA VAL A 27 3.16 -2.48 6.33
C VAL A 27 1.66 -2.52 6.07
N PHE A 28 0.90 -1.91 6.96
CA PHE A 28 -0.56 -1.89 6.96
C PHE A 28 -1.04 -0.48 6.61
N LEU A 29 -1.84 -0.37 5.55
CA LEU A 29 -2.25 0.91 4.96
C LEU A 29 -3.71 0.88 4.54
N GLU A 30 -4.29 2.03 4.29
CA GLU A 30 -5.61 2.16 3.67
C GLU A 30 -5.60 3.35 2.71
N MET A 31 -6.13 3.17 1.50
CA MET A 31 -5.87 4.08 0.38
C MET A 31 -6.56 5.44 0.55
N ARG A 32 -7.66 5.50 1.28
CA ARG A 32 -8.40 6.72 1.63
C ARG A 32 -8.19 7.20 3.07
N ASP A 33 -7.35 6.50 3.85
CA ASP A 33 -6.99 6.93 5.21
C ASP A 33 -5.90 8.01 5.19
N ARG A 34 -6.15 9.11 5.92
CA ARG A 34 -5.25 10.27 5.91
C ARG A 34 -3.98 10.02 6.72
N ALA A 35 -4.05 9.19 7.77
CA ALA A 35 -2.87 8.83 8.54
C ALA A 35 -1.93 7.94 7.71
N SER A 36 -2.49 7.01 6.92
CA SER A 36 -1.76 6.16 5.96
C SER A 36 -1.01 6.99 4.93
N ALA A 37 -1.65 8.01 4.34
CA ALA A 37 -0.99 8.94 3.44
C ALA A 37 0.16 9.68 4.11
N ARG A 38 -0.05 10.22 5.32
CA ARG A 38 1.01 10.93 6.08
C ARG A 38 2.19 10.03 6.40
N MET A 39 1.94 8.78 6.81
CA MET A 39 3.01 7.81 7.09
C MET A 39 3.78 7.47 5.82
N ALA A 40 3.09 7.18 4.71
CA ALA A 40 3.73 6.88 3.42
C ALA A 40 4.58 8.06 2.93
N GLN A 41 4.05 9.29 2.96
CA GLN A 41 4.79 10.51 2.62
C GLN A 41 6.06 10.71 3.46
N THR A 42 6.04 10.23 4.71
CA THR A 42 7.16 10.37 5.65
C THR A 42 8.18 9.25 5.49
N LEU A 43 7.73 8.01 5.28
CA LEU A 43 8.57 6.81 5.45
C LEU A 43 8.75 5.97 4.19
N LEU A 44 7.91 6.08 3.16
CA LEU A 44 7.90 5.12 2.03
C LEU A 44 9.26 5.04 1.33
N ASP A 45 9.94 6.19 1.13
CA ASP A 45 11.29 6.21 0.56
C ASP A 45 12.34 5.53 1.47
N THR A 46 12.20 5.68 2.80
CA THR A 46 13.08 5.02 3.77
C THR A 46 12.84 3.51 3.79
N ILE A 47 11.58 3.08 3.74
CA ILE A 47 11.16 1.68 3.66
C ILE A 47 11.71 1.05 2.37
N ARG A 48 11.52 1.73 1.23
CA ARG A 48 12.04 1.29 -0.08
C ARG A 48 13.55 1.09 -0.05
N LYS A 49 14.31 2.08 0.46
CA LYS A 49 15.77 2.00 0.57
C LYS A 49 16.25 0.87 1.46
N GLY A 50 15.52 0.55 2.54
CA GLY A 50 15.84 -0.59 3.39
C GLY A 50 15.69 -1.92 2.65
N ALA A 51 14.60 -2.06 1.87
CA ALA A 51 14.34 -3.24 1.06
C ALA A 51 15.32 -3.38 -0.12
N ASP A 52 15.64 -2.29 -0.83
CA ASP A 52 16.65 -2.26 -1.89
C ASP A 52 18.04 -2.65 -1.36
N GLY A 53 18.34 -2.27 -0.12
CA GLY A 53 19.56 -2.66 0.58
C GLY A 53 19.57 -4.11 1.10
N GLY A 54 18.49 -4.88 0.85
CA GLY A 54 18.36 -6.27 1.29
C GLY A 54 18.19 -6.46 2.80
N GLN A 55 17.83 -5.39 3.54
CA GLN A 55 17.63 -5.49 5.00
C GLN A 55 16.39 -6.32 5.32
N TYR A 56 15.34 -6.18 4.52
CA TYR A 56 14.07 -6.87 4.67
C TYR A 56 13.30 -6.92 3.34
N VAL A 57 12.31 -7.80 3.27
CA VAL A 57 11.24 -7.71 2.27
C VAL A 57 10.04 -6.99 2.88
N VAL A 58 9.44 -6.08 2.14
CA VAL A 58 8.22 -5.38 2.57
C VAL A 58 7.01 -6.18 2.11
N LYS A 59 6.04 -6.39 3.00
CA LYS A 59 4.74 -6.99 2.69
C LYS A 59 3.64 -5.99 3.03
N PHE A 60 2.83 -5.63 2.03
CA PHE A 60 1.78 -4.64 2.15
C PHE A 60 0.42 -5.31 2.37
N HIS A 61 -0.32 -4.81 3.34
CA HIS A 61 -1.68 -5.23 3.69
C HIS A 61 -2.57 -4.01 3.71
N PHE A 62 -3.75 -4.13 3.11
CA PHE A 62 -4.64 -3.00 2.90
C PHE A 62 -5.97 -3.23 3.61
N ALA A 63 -6.44 -2.21 4.34
CA ALA A 63 -7.81 -2.18 4.85
C ALA A 63 -8.76 -1.53 3.83
N GLY A 64 -10.07 -1.68 4.06
CA GLY A 64 -11.15 -1.04 3.30
C GLY A 64 -12.17 -0.36 4.22
N THR A 65 -11.74 0.09 5.40
CA THR A 65 -12.60 0.65 6.44
C THR A 65 -13.40 1.87 5.96
N MET A 66 -12.84 2.69 5.08
CA MET A 66 -13.44 3.89 4.50
C MET A 66 -14.51 3.49 3.47
N ASP A 67 -14.30 2.43 2.69
CA ASP A 67 -15.34 1.83 1.83
C ASP A 67 -16.57 1.45 2.69
N ASP A 68 -16.35 0.87 3.86
CA ASP A 68 -17.42 0.50 4.79
C ASP A 68 -18.06 1.68 5.54
N THR A 69 -17.26 2.66 5.99
CA THR A 69 -17.71 3.71 6.94
C THR A 69 -18.21 4.98 6.27
N VAL A 70 -17.57 5.44 5.19
CA VAL A 70 -17.97 6.64 4.43
C VAL A 70 -18.61 6.30 3.08
N GLY A 71 -18.59 5.02 2.70
CA GLY A 71 -19.16 4.53 1.44
C GLY A 71 -18.20 4.68 0.26
N GLY A 72 -18.60 4.07 -0.85
CA GLY A 72 -17.80 4.04 -2.07
C GLY A 72 -17.04 2.72 -2.24
N ASN A 73 -16.10 2.71 -3.18
CA ASN A 73 -15.21 1.56 -3.42
C ASN A 73 -13.79 2.00 -3.79
N GLY A 74 -13.42 3.22 -3.42
CA GLY A 74 -12.13 3.82 -3.76
C GLY A 74 -10.94 3.09 -3.16
N ASP A 75 -11.07 2.46 -1.99
CA ASP A 75 -9.98 1.66 -1.43
C ASP A 75 -9.75 0.40 -2.26
N GLN A 76 -10.84 -0.33 -2.55
CA GLN A 76 -10.78 -1.53 -3.40
C GLN A 76 -10.29 -1.20 -4.82
N LYS A 77 -10.74 -0.09 -5.41
CA LYS A 77 -10.34 0.36 -6.76
C LYS A 77 -8.87 0.77 -6.82
N ALA A 78 -8.40 1.56 -5.85
CA ALA A 78 -7.00 1.96 -5.79
C ALA A 78 -6.08 0.75 -5.58
N LEU A 79 -6.48 -0.20 -4.73
CA LEU A 79 -5.73 -1.45 -4.56
C LEU A 79 -5.72 -2.33 -5.83
N GLY A 80 -6.82 -2.39 -6.56
CA GLY A 80 -6.87 -3.05 -7.87
C GLY A 80 -5.92 -2.42 -8.90
N ALA A 81 -5.77 -1.09 -8.87
CA ALA A 81 -4.81 -0.39 -9.74
C ALA A 81 -3.35 -0.60 -9.29
N LEU A 82 -3.08 -0.71 -7.98
CA LEU A 82 -1.77 -1.10 -7.46
C LEU A 82 -1.39 -2.53 -7.88
N ALA A 83 -2.35 -3.45 -7.88
CA ALA A 83 -2.16 -4.78 -8.44
C ALA A 83 -1.80 -4.74 -9.94
N ALA A 84 -2.47 -3.89 -10.73
CA ALA A 84 -2.09 -3.69 -12.13
C ALA A 84 -0.68 -3.12 -12.29
N ALA A 85 -0.27 -2.17 -11.43
CA ALA A 85 1.09 -1.63 -11.43
C ALA A 85 2.14 -2.69 -11.07
N SER A 86 1.77 -3.63 -10.19
CA SER A 86 2.63 -4.75 -9.81
C SER A 86 2.97 -5.67 -10.98
N ASP A 87 2.07 -5.84 -11.95
CA ASP A 87 2.36 -6.62 -13.17
C ASP A 87 3.46 -5.98 -14.02
N GLU A 88 3.56 -4.65 -14.02
CA GLU A 88 4.59 -3.90 -14.76
C GLU A 88 5.95 -3.97 -14.03
N GLY A 89 5.92 -4.08 -12.70
CA GLY A 89 7.11 -4.34 -11.88
C GLY A 89 6.99 -3.84 -10.45
N GLN A 90 7.90 -4.30 -9.58
CA GLN A 90 7.93 -3.86 -8.18
C GLN A 90 8.23 -2.35 -8.04
N GLN A 91 9.06 -1.79 -8.92
CA GLN A 91 9.36 -0.35 -8.92
C GLN A 91 8.12 0.47 -9.30
N GLN A 92 7.44 0.07 -10.38
CA GLN A 92 6.19 0.69 -10.82
C GLN A 92 5.12 0.64 -9.73
N PHE A 93 4.99 -0.49 -9.04
CA PHE A 93 4.10 -0.63 -7.89
C PHE A 93 4.45 0.36 -6.75
N ILE A 94 5.70 0.38 -6.26
CA ILE A 94 6.04 1.19 -5.09
C ILE A 94 5.98 2.70 -5.39
N GLU A 95 6.36 3.10 -6.60
CA GLU A 95 6.28 4.50 -7.04
C GLU A 95 4.82 4.93 -7.22
N TYR A 96 3.96 4.04 -7.75
CA TYR A 96 2.53 4.32 -7.86
C TYR A 96 1.83 4.40 -6.50
N LEU A 97 2.21 3.56 -5.53
CA LEU A 97 1.74 3.68 -4.16
C LEU A 97 2.06 5.06 -3.57
N GLY A 98 3.29 5.54 -3.76
CA GLY A 98 3.69 6.89 -3.36
C GLY A 98 2.86 7.97 -4.05
N ALA A 99 2.75 7.90 -5.39
CA ALA A 99 2.00 8.87 -6.18
C ALA A 99 0.51 8.93 -5.80
N LEU A 100 -0.12 7.79 -5.50
CA LEU A 100 -1.49 7.74 -4.99
C LEU A 100 -1.61 8.45 -3.64
N PHE A 101 -0.70 8.21 -2.69
CA PHE A 101 -0.76 8.92 -1.40
C PHE A 101 -0.46 10.42 -1.51
N ASP A 102 0.46 10.82 -2.39
CA ASP A 102 0.75 12.22 -2.67
C ASP A 102 -0.45 12.97 -3.25
N ASN A 103 -1.26 12.28 -4.04
CA ASN A 103 -2.48 12.80 -4.66
C ASN A 103 -3.77 12.33 -3.98
N GLN A 104 -3.71 11.85 -2.73
CA GLN A 104 -4.86 11.29 -2.03
C GLN A 104 -6.02 12.32 -1.94
N PRO A 105 -7.20 12.01 -2.52
CA PRO A 105 -8.36 12.89 -2.48
C PRO A 105 -8.85 13.17 -1.06
N PHE A 106 -9.33 14.39 -0.83
CA PHE A 106 -9.95 14.77 0.45
C PHE A 106 -11.17 15.68 0.21
N PRO A 107 -12.29 15.50 0.94
CA PRO A 107 -12.53 14.46 1.96
C PRO A 107 -12.70 13.04 1.37
N PRO A 108 -12.46 11.97 2.16
CA PRO A 108 -12.53 10.59 1.68
C PRO A 108 -13.90 10.22 1.10
N ALA A 109 -14.97 10.86 1.59
CA ALA A 109 -16.34 10.68 1.10
C ALA A 109 -16.58 11.16 -0.35
N GLU A 110 -15.64 11.92 -0.96
CA GLU A 110 -15.72 12.23 -2.40
C GLU A 110 -15.42 11.01 -3.27
N ASP A 111 -14.80 9.98 -2.70
CA ASP A 111 -14.54 8.68 -3.33
C ASP A 111 -13.89 8.78 -4.73
N LYS A 112 -13.02 9.78 -4.94
CA LYS A 112 -12.42 10.04 -6.26
C LYS A 112 -11.56 8.88 -6.77
N PHE A 113 -11.01 8.05 -5.87
CA PHE A 113 -10.29 6.83 -6.25
C PHE A 113 -11.18 5.72 -6.82
N SER A 114 -12.51 5.81 -6.70
CA SER A 114 -13.42 4.91 -7.44
C SER A 114 -13.37 5.12 -8.97
N GLN A 115 -12.83 6.26 -9.41
CA GLN A 115 -12.81 6.67 -10.80
C GLN A 115 -11.51 6.24 -11.47
N GLY A 116 -11.59 5.28 -12.40
CA GLY A 116 -10.42 4.80 -13.16
C GLY A 116 -9.64 5.93 -13.86
N ALA A 117 -10.32 6.98 -14.32
CA ALA A 117 -9.65 8.14 -14.92
C ALA A 117 -8.75 8.91 -13.93
N VAL A 118 -9.12 8.99 -12.65
CA VAL A 118 -8.29 9.63 -11.60
C VAL A 118 -7.05 8.76 -11.34
N LEU A 119 -7.26 7.44 -11.17
CA LEU A 119 -6.17 6.48 -10.98
C LEU A 119 -5.18 6.52 -12.14
N LEU A 120 -5.67 6.53 -13.38
CA LEU A 120 -4.85 6.65 -14.59
C LEU A 120 -4.12 7.99 -14.67
N SER A 121 -4.79 9.10 -14.31
CA SER A 121 -4.15 10.42 -14.29
C SER A 121 -2.93 10.41 -13.37
N ILE A 122 -3.06 9.90 -12.15
CA ILE A 122 -1.96 9.82 -11.17
C ILE A 122 -0.88 8.85 -11.67
N ALA A 123 -1.27 7.75 -12.30
CA ALA A 123 -0.31 6.82 -12.89
C ALA A 123 0.54 7.46 -14.01
N GLY A 124 0.08 8.57 -14.61
CA GLY A 124 0.84 9.36 -15.57
C GLY A 124 2.07 10.07 -14.97
N ASP A 125 2.14 10.21 -13.66
CA ASP A 125 3.27 10.82 -12.94
C ASP A 125 4.39 9.81 -12.63
N VAL A 126 4.19 8.52 -12.94
CA VAL A 126 5.15 7.44 -12.67
C VAL A 126 5.80 6.97 -13.97
N ASP A 127 7.12 7.13 -14.04
CA ASP A 127 7.91 6.79 -15.21
C ASP A 127 7.80 5.29 -15.55
N GLY A 128 7.38 5.01 -16.78
CA GLY A 128 7.28 3.64 -17.29
C GLY A 128 6.11 2.81 -16.75
N LEU A 129 5.18 3.39 -15.98
CA LEU A 129 4.00 2.68 -15.48
C LEU A 129 2.90 2.54 -16.54
N ARG A 130 2.60 3.63 -17.27
CA ARG A 130 1.48 3.63 -18.23
C ARG A 130 1.83 2.81 -19.47
N SER A 131 0.95 1.86 -19.78
CA SER A 131 0.97 1.04 -20.99
C SER A 131 -0.47 0.82 -21.45
N ALA A 132 -0.69 0.41 -22.71
CA ALA A 132 -2.05 0.07 -23.16
C ALA A 132 -2.67 -1.08 -22.35
N ASP A 133 -1.84 -1.99 -21.83
CA ASP A 133 -2.32 -3.10 -21.01
C ASP A 133 -2.63 -2.66 -19.58
N PHE A 134 -1.77 -1.84 -18.95
CA PHE A 134 -2.03 -1.21 -17.65
C PHE A 134 -3.32 -0.39 -17.70
N ASP A 135 -3.48 0.47 -18.71
CA ASP A 135 -4.65 1.34 -18.87
C ASP A 135 -5.95 0.55 -18.93
N ARG A 136 -5.92 -0.55 -19.69
CA ARG A 136 -7.02 -1.49 -19.80
C ARG A 136 -7.28 -2.18 -18.47
N LYS A 137 -6.26 -2.68 -17.77
CA LYS A 137 -6.42 -3.38 -16.48
C LYS A 137 -7.10 -2.49 -15.43
N VAL A 138 -6.72 -1.21 -15.37
CA VAL A 138 -7.33 -0.22 -14.46
C VAL A 138 -8.75 0.12 -14.90
N SER A 139 -8.99 0.33 -16.20
CA SER A 139 -10.32 0.70 -16.71
C SER A 139 -11.35 -0.43 -16.63
N ASP A 140 -10.90 -1.67 -16.83
CA ASP A 140 -11.72 -2.88 -16.81
C ASP A 140 -11.82 -3.51 -15.41
N ASP A 141 -11.25 -2.86 -14.37
CA ASP A 141 -11.27 -3.36 -13.00
C ASP A 141 -10.71 -4.79 -12.86
N THR A 142 -9.66 -5.12 -13.63
CA THR A 142 -9.15 -6.49 -13.80
C THR A 142 -8.83 -7.19 -12.47
N TYR A 143 -8.38 -6.42 -11.47
CA TYR A 143 -7.99 -6.93 -10.16
C TYR A 143 -8.98 -6.59 -9.03
N LEU A 144 -10.18 -6.10 -9.34
CA LEU A 144 -11.13 -5.67 -8.31
C LEU A 144 -11.56 -6.80 -7.37
N THR A 145 -11.82 -8.01 -7.89
CA THR A 145 -12.12 -9.19 -7.05
C THR A 145 -10.95 -9.53 -6.12
N TRP A 146 -9.74 -9.58 -6.66
CA TRP A 146 -8.53 -9.86 -5.87
C TRP A 146 -8.31 -8.78 -4.79
N ALA A 147 -8.55 -7.50 -5.11
CA ALA A 147 -8.43 -6.42 -4.15
C ALA A 147 -9.43 -6.56 -3.00
N GLY A 148 -10.66 -7.00 -3.28
CA GLY A 148 -11.65 -7.29 -2.24
C GLY A 148 -11.23 -8.47 -1.35
N GLU A 149 -10.69 -9.53 -1.95
CA GLU A 149 -10.14 -10.69 -1.22
C GLU A 149 -8.93 -10.29 -0.34
N SER A 150 -8.03 -9.45 -0.87
CA SER A 150 -6.88 -8.91 -0.13
C SER A 150 -7.33 -8.06 1.06
N ILE A 151 -8.27 -7.14 0.85
CA ILE A 151 -8.85 -6.31 1.93
C ILE A 151 -9.50 -7.17 3.01
N ALA A 152 -10.24 -8.20 2.63
CA ALA A 152 -10.89 -9.10 3.59
C ALA A 152 -9.90 -9.85 4.51
N THR A 153 -8.62 -9.97 4.11
CA THR A 153 -7.60 -10.56 4.99
C THR A 153 -7.19 -9.64 6.15
N PHE A 154 -7.47 -8.33 6.08
CA PHE A 154 -7.00 -7.34 7.04
C PHE A 154 -7.45 -7.64 8.48
N GLU A 155 -8.71 -8.05 8.65
CA GLU A 155 -9.27 -8.37 9.98
C GLU A 155 -8.48 -9.48 10.70
N SER A 156 -7.88 -10.42 9.95
CA SER A 156 -7.13 -11.54 10.52
C SER A 156 -5.85 -11.12 11.26
N PHE A 157 -5.35 -9.91 11.02
CA PHE A 157 -4.18 -9.36 11.71
C PHE A 157 -4.52 -8.77 13.09
N GLY A 158 -5.81 -8.58 13.42
CA GLY A 158 -6.25 -8.09 14.72
C GLY A 158 -5.75 -6.68 15.07
N LEU A 159 -5.46 -5.86 14.05
CA LEU A 159 -5.02 -4.49 14.22
C LEU A 159 -6.22 -3.55 14.40
N PRO A 160 -6.10 -2.49 15.23
CA PRO A 160 -7.19 -1.55 15.46
C PRO A 160 -7.42 -0.58 14.30
N GLY A 161 -6.49 -0.49 13.34
CA GLY A 161 -6.59 0.41 12.20
C GLY A 161 -5.25 0.58 11.47
N THR A 162 -5.22 1.53 10.56
CA THR A 162 -4.06 1.92 9.74
C THR A 162 -3.63 3.36 10.07
N PRO A 163 -2.35 3.72 9.81
CA PRO A 163 -1.26 2.85 9.41
C PRO A 163 -0.68 2.06 10.59
N ALA A 164 -0.07 0.91 10.30
CA ALA A 164 0.74 0.16 11.27
C ALA A 164 1.95 -0.45 10.57
N VAL A 165 3.04 -0.66 11.32
CA VAL A 165 4.27 -1.28 10.79
C VAL A 165 4.82 -2.28 11.80
N TRP A 166 5.17 -3.47 11.32
CA TRP A 166 5.81 -4.50 12.13
C TRP A 166 7.09 -4.96 11.47
N TYR A 167 8.16 -5.06 12.25
CA TYR A 167 9.42 -5.65 11.84
C TYR A 167 9.52 -7.03 12.48
N ASP A 168 9.41 -8.08 11.66
CA ASP A 168 9.19 -9.45 12.08
C ASP A 168 8.00 -9.59 13.06
N LYS A 169 8.27 -9.63 14.37
CA LYS A 169 7.26 -9.77 15.43
C LYS A 169 7.12 -8.52 16.31
N GLU A 170 7.93 -7.51 16.05
CA GLU A 170 7.97 -6.29 16.85
C GLU A 170 7.18 -5.18 16.14
N ASN A 171 6.30 -4.52 16.89
CA ASN A 171 5.61 -3.34 16.42
C ASN A 171 6.60 -2.16 16.34
N ILE A 172 6.64 -1.50 15.19
CA ILE A 172 7.41 -0.27 14.98
C ILE A 172 6.47 0.92 15.15
N PRO A 173 6.61 1.73 16.22
CA PRO A 173 5.73 2.86 16.45
C PRO A 173 5.80 3.86 15.30
N VAL A 174 4.68 4.02 14.59
CA VAL A 174 4.50 5.02 13.53
C VAL A 174 3.36 5.99 13.83
N THR A 175 2.55 5.69 14.85
CA THR A 175 1.46 6.55 15.34
C THR A 175 1.51 6.73 16.84
N THR A 176 0.87 7.80 17.35
CA THR A 176 0.55 7.95 18.77
C THR A 176 -0.62 7.04 19.18
N VAL A 177 -0.95 7.01 20.48
CA VAL A 177 -2.12 6.28 20.99
C VAL A 177 -3.44 6.88 20.50
N GLU A 178 -3.43 8.16 20.11
CA GLU A 178 -4.54 8.87 19.49
C GLU A 178 -4.63 8.66 17.97
N GLY A 179 -3.69 7.91 17.36
CA GLY A 179 -3.70 7.59 15.94
C GLY A 179 -3.03 8.64 15.03
N GLU A 180 -2.41 9.68 15.59
CA GLU A 180 -1.66 10.65 14.80
C GLU A 180 -0.30 10.07 14.39
N VAL A 181 0.16 10.34 13.17
CA VAL A 181 1.49 9.89 12.72
C VAL A 181 2.58 10.60 13.53
N ASP A 182 3.38 9.84 14.29
CA ASP A 182 4.51 10.32 15.09
C ASP A 182 5.76 9.50 14.79
N THR A 183 6.33 9.75 13.62
CA THR A 183 7.54 9.09 13.17
C THR A 183 8.26 9.96 12.15
N ASP A 184 9.52 9.64 11.91
CA ASP A 184 10.37 10.22 10.88
C ASP A 184 11.42 9.17 10.48
N PRO A 185 12.16 9.37 9.38
CA PRO A 185 13.17 8.40 8.95
C PRO A 185 14.19 8.01 10.04
N GLN A 186 14.60 8.94 10.92
CA GLN A 186 15.58 8.65 11.97
C GLN A 186 14.97 7.80 13.08
N LYS A 187 13.78 8.17 13.57
CA LYS A 187 13.03 7.41 14.57
C LYS A 187 12.74 5.99 14.07
N PHE A 188 12.25 5.87 12.84
CA PHE A 188 11.94 4.59 12.20
C PHE A 188 13.16 3.67 12.11
N LEU A 189 14.28 4.19 11.59
CA LEU A 189 15.53 3.41 11.48
C LEU A 189 16.15 3.09 12.85
N ALA A 190 15.93 3.93 13.87
CA ALA A 190 16.37 3.62 15.23
C ALA A 190 15.56 2.46 15.82
N ALA A 191 14.24 2.46 15.65
CA ALA A 191 13.36 1.39 16.12
C ALA A 191 13.72 0.03 15.48
N ILE A 192 13.87 -0.01 14.14
CA ILE A 192 14.26 -1.24 13.42
C ILE A 192 15.59 -1.82 13.96
N ARG A 193 16.57 -0.97 14.28
CA ARG A 193 17.89 -1.45 14.77
C ARG A 193 17.84 -2.08 16.16
N THR A 194 16.78 -1.85 16.91
CA THR A 194 16.61 -2.36 18.28
C THR A 194 15.60 -3.50 18.39
N SER A 195 14.94 -3.85 17.28
CA SER A 195 14.00 -4.97 17.15
C SER A 195 14.70 -6.31 16.93
#